data_AF-X1L965-F1
#
_entry.id   AF-X1L965-F1
#
_cell.length_a   1.000
_cell.length_b   1.000
_cell.length_c   1.000
_cell.angle_alpha   90.00
_cell.angle_beta   90.00
_cell.angle_gamma   90.00
#
_symmetry.space_group_name_H-M   'P 1'
#
loop_
_entity.id
_entity.type
_entity.pdbx_description
1 polymer ?
#
loop_
_entity_poly.entity_id
_entity_poly.type
_entity_poly.pdbx_seq_one_letter_code
_entity_poly.pdbx_strand_id
1 'polypeptide(L)' 'MKRTPQCFYCYKFARVEDCVLLRNKTSGIRRWFHAEDTKPACVTKFDTSNWEEVDFSLGETTDEEERRIAQHRSEAER' A
#
# COMPACT_ATOMS: atom_id res chain seq x y z
N MET A 1 2.65 -12.05 -15.95
CA MET A 1 1.52 -11.10 -16.05
C MET A 1 1.68 -10.07 -14.94
N LYS A 2 1.82 -8.78 -15.25
CA LYS A 2 1.76 -7.73 -14.23
C LYS A 2 0.32 -7.70 -13.71
N ARG A 3 0.08 -8.09 -12.45
CA ARG A 3 -1.26 -8.02 -11.85
C ARG A 3 -1.73 -6.58 -11.92
N THR A 4 -2.95 -6.37 -12.40
CA THR A 4 -3.62 -5.07 -12.32
C THR A 4 -3.77 -4.72 -10.84
N PRO A 5 -3.19 -3.60 -10.37
CA PRO A 5 -3.29 -3.22 -8.98
C PRO A 5 -4.73 -2.95 -8.59
N GLN A 6 -5.08 -3.32 -7.36
CA GLN A 6 -6.36 -2.99 -6.75
C GLN A 6 -6.13 -1.88 -5.73
N CYS A 7 -6.87 -0.78 -5.84
CA CYS A 7 -6.77 0.28 -4.86
C CYS A 7 -7.28 -0.19 -3.49
N PHE A 8 -6.45 -0.06 -2.45
CA PHE A 8 -6.76 -0.51 -1.10
C PHE A 8 -7.93 0.24 -0.46
N TYR A 9 -8.14 1.51 -0.81
CA TYR A 9 -9.24 2.32 -0.27
C TYR A 9 -10.61 1.95 -0.85
N CYS A 10 -10.74 1.84 -2.18
CA CYS A 10 -12.04 1.65 -2.85
C CYS A 10 -12.21 0.28 -3.52
N TYR A 11 -11.23 -0.60 -3.41
CA TYR A 11 -11.24 -1.98 -3.94
C TYR A 11 -11.46 -2.09 -5.46
N LYS A 12 -11.32 -0.99 -6.21
CA LYS A 12 -11.40 -0.98 -7.67
C LYS A 12 -10.02 -1.22 -8.27
N PHE A 13 -9.99 -1.97 -9.36
CA PHE A 13 -8.80 -2.17 -10.18
C PHE A 13 -8.50 -0.91 -10.99
N ALA A 14 -7.21 -0.60 -11.13
CA ALA A 14 -6.71 0.52 -11.91
C ALA A 14 -5.42 0.14 -12.64
N ARG A 15 -5.00 0.97 -13.58
CA ARG A 15 -3.70 0.79 -14.23
C ARG A 15 -2.60 1.18 -13.25
N VAL A 16 -1.42 0.59 -13.40
CA VAL A 16 -0.26 0.94 -12.54
C VAL A 16 0.11 2.42 -12.69
N GLU A 17 -0.04 2.99 -13.88
CA GLU A 17 0.20 4.41 -14.17
C GLU A 17 -0.80 5.37 -13.48
N ASP A 18 -1.97 4.87 -13.08
CA ASP A 18 -3.01 5.62 -12.37
C ASP A 18 -2.93 5.44 -10.84
N CYS A 19 -1.87 4.79 -10.36
CA CYS A 19 -1.72 4.40 -8.97
C CYS A 19 -0.43 4.92 -8.36
N VAL A 20 -0.48 5.16 -7.06
CA VAL A 20 0.68 5.37 -6.20
C VAL A 20 0.84 4.19 -5.25
N LEU A 21 2.07 3.79 -4.98
CA LEU A 21 2.38 2.78 -3.98
C LEU A 21 2.68 3.48 -2.67
N LEU A 22 1.87 3.23 -1.64
CA LEU A 22 2.08 3.81 -0.32
C LEU A 22 2.56 2.75 0.66
N ARG A 23 3.53 3.10 1.50
CA ARG A 23 4.01 2.31 2.63
C ARG A 23 3.48 2.90 3.94
N ASN A 24 2.91 2.06 4.80
CA ASN A 24 2.56 2.46 6.16
C ASN A 24 3.82 2.60 7.01
N LYS A 25 4.04 3.76 7.63
CA LYS A 25 5.27 4.07 8.39
C LYS A 25 5.41 3.24 9.66
N THR A 26 4.29 2.76 10.23
CA THR A 26 4.29 1.92 11.44
C THR A 26 4.49 0.44 11.12
N SER A 27 3.74 -0.11 10.16
CA SER A 27 3.77 -1.55 9.86
C SER A 27 4.74 -1.92 8.73
N GLY A 28 5.21 -0.97 7.94
CA GLY A 28 6.02 -1.22 6.75
C GLY A 28 5.25 -1.81 5.56
N ILE A 29 3.93 -2.02 5.70
CA ILE A 29 3.09 -2.64 4.66
C ILE A 29 2.91 -1.68 3.47
N ARG A 30 3.10 -2.20 2.25
CA ARG A 30 2.92 -1.50 0.98
C ARG A 30 1.60 -1.89 0.31
N ARG A 31 0.81 -0.90 -0.11
CA ARG A 31 -0.49 -1.06 -0.78
C ARG A 31 -0.67 -0.03 -1.91
N TRP A 32 -1.36 -0.43 -2.98
CA TRP A 32 -1.71 0.50 -4.06
C TRP A 32 -2.89 1.38 -3.71
N PHE A 33 -2.83 2.64 -4.12
CA PHE A 33 -3.93 3.59 -4.09
C PHE A 33 -4.04 4.27 -5.46
N HIS A 34 -5.25 4.73 -5.83
CA HIS A 34 -5.34 5.62 -6.99
C HIS A 34 -4.55 6.90 -6.70
N ALA A 35 -3.80 7.39 -7.70
CA ALA A 35 -3.11 8.66 -7.62
C ALA A 35 -4.09 9.81 -7.35
N GLU A 36 -3.59 10.90 -6.75
CA GLU A 36 -4.39 12.08 -6.45
C GLU A 36 -5.05 12.64 -7.72
N ASP A 37 -4.29 12.73 -8.82
CA ASP A 37 -4.78 13.25 -10.10
C ASP A 37 -5.87 12.39 -10.74
N THR A 38 -5.87 11.07 -10.49
CA THR A 38 -6.90 10.16 -11.01
C THR A 38 -8.13 10.15 -10.14
N LYS A 39 -7.95 10.08 -8.82
CA LYS A 39 -9.06 9.98 -7.85
C LYS A 39 -8.63 10.47 -6.46
N PRO A 40 -8.73 11.78 -6.18
CA PRO A 40 -8.19 12.38 -4.96
C PRO A 40 -8.66 11.71 -3.67
N ALA A 41 -9.94 11.32 -3.62
CA ALA A 41 -10.55 10.71 -2.44
C ALA A 41 -9.87 9.41 -1.98
N CYS A 42 -9.14 8.70 -2.85
CA CYS A 42 -8.44 7.47 -2.46
C CYS A 42 -7.16 7.71 -1.66
N VAL A 43 -6.61 8.93 -1.68
CA VAL A 43 -5.39 9.30 -0.94
C VAL A 43 -5.63 10.45 0.04
N THR A 44 -6.53 11.39 -0.26
CA THR A 44 -6.78 12.55 0.60
C THR A 44 -7.77 12.30 1.73
N LYS A 45 -8.78 11.44 1.51
CA LYS A 45 -9.76 11.04 2.55
C LYS A 45 -9.32 9.83 3.36
N PHE A 46 -8.30 9.14 2.88
CA PHE A 46 -7.61 8.10 3.64
C PHE A 46 -6.62 8.80 4.57
N ASP A 47 -6.55 8.39 5.84
CA ASP A 47 -5.57 8.96 6.77
C ASP A 47 -4.15 8.57 6.34
N THR A 48 -3.58 9.39 5.45
CA THR A 48 -2.25 9.22 4.88
C THR A 48 -1.16 9.82 5.77
N SER A 49 -1.49 10.37 6.94
CA SER A 49 -0.49 10.90 7.88
C SER A 49 0.57 9.85 8.22
N ASN A 50 0.12 8.59 8.33
CA ASN A 50 0.95 7.42 8.61
C ASN A 50 1.38 6.64 7.36
N TRP A 51 1.24 7.22 6.18
CA TRP A 51 1.65 6.60 4.92
C TRP A 51 2.65 7.50 4.19
N GLU A 52 3.53 6.88 3.41
CA GLU A 52 4.51 7.57 2.57
C GLU A 52 4.54 6.94 1.18
N GLU A 53 4.70 7.77 0.15
CA GLU A 53 4.88 7.27 -1.21
C GLU A 53 6.25 6.60 -1.35
N VAL A 54 6.27 5.44 -2.02
CA VAL A 54 7.48 4.66 -2.27
C VAL A 54 7.55 4.25 -3.74
N ASP A 55 8.73 3.85 -4.18
CA ASP A 55 8.98 3.42 -5.56
C ASP A 55 8.05 2.28 -5.98
N PHE A 56 7.34 2.47 -7.09
CA PHE A 56 6.35 1.54 -7.64
C PHE A 56 6.93 0.15 -7.96
N SER A 57 8.24 0.05 -8.23
CA SER A 57 8.95 -1.20 -8.53
C SER A 57 9.04 -2.15 -7.34
N LEU A 58 8.84 -1.64 -6.11
CA LEU A 58 8.81 -2.46 -4.90
C LEU A 58 7.61 -3.42 -4.82
N GLY A 59 6.51 -3.08 -5.49
CA GLY A 59 5.27 -3.84 -5.44
C GLY A 59 4.56 -3.83 -4.08
N GLU A 60 3.39 -4.46 -4.00
CA GLU A 60 2.69 -4.62 -2.73
C GLU A 60 3.40 -5.60 -1.81
N THR A 61 3.21 -5.40 -0.51
CA THR A 61 3.55 -6.42 0.48
C THR A 61 2.73 -7.67 0.22
N THR A 62 3.43 -8.77 -0.04
CA THR A 62 2.86 -10.10 -0.22
C THR A 62 2.37 -10.69 1.10
N ASP A 63 1.48 -11.68 1.03
CA ASP A 63 1.01 -12.41 2.22
C ASP A 63 2.16 -13.04 3.02
N GLU A 64 3.23 -13.45 2.34
CA GLU A 64 4.42 -14.00 2.99
C GLU A 64 5.19 -12.93 3.76
N GLU A 65 5.41 -11.76 3.15
CA GLU A 65 6.04 -10.63 3.83
C GLU A 65 5.20 -10.15 5.02
N GLU A 66 3.87 -10.10 4.87
CA GLU A 66 2.96 -9.69 5.94
C GLU A 66 3.01 -10.66 7.14
N ARG A 67 3.06 -11.97 6.88
CA ARG A 67 3.27 -12.98 7.93
C ARG A 67 4.60 -12.77 8.67
N ARG A 68 5.69 -12.50 7.94
CA ARG A 68 7.00 -12.24 8.55
C ARG A 68 7.00 -10.97 9.41
N ILE A 69 6.39 -9.89 8.91
CA ILE A 69 6.22 -8.63 9.65
C ILE A 69 5.43 -8.88 10.95
N ALA A 70 4.33 -9.62 10.87
CA ALA A 70 3.51 -9.94 12.04
C ALA A 70 4.27 -10.77 13.09
N GLN A 71 5.07 -11.74 12.64
CA GLN A 71 5.91 -12.55 13.53
C GLN A 71 6.96 -11.69 14.25
N HIS A 72 7.70 -10.87 13.51
CA HIS A 72 8.73 -10.01 14.11
C HIS A 72 8.16 -9.00 15.11
N ARG A 73 6.96 -8.45 14.86
CA ARG A 73 6.32 -7.55 15.81
C ARG A 73 5.92 -8.26 17.11
N SER A 74 5.41 -9.48 17.01
CA SER A 74 5.07 -10.33 18.18
C SER A 74 6.31 -10.70 19.01
N GLU A 75 7.47 -10.86 18.38
CA GLU A 75 8.74 -11.11 19.07
C GLU A 75 9.30 -9.86 19.77
N ALA A 76 9.12 -8.67 19.17
CA ALA A 76 9.60 -7.41 19.72
C ALA A 76 8.75 -6.87 20.91
N GLU A 77 7.53 -7.37 21.07
CA GLU A 77 6.60 -7.01 22.16
C GLU A 77 6.76 -7.91 23.42
N ARG A 78 7.67 -8.88 23.40
CA ARG A 78 8.00 -9.77 24.54
C ARG A 78 9.19 -9.27 25.35
#